data_AF-A0A2N3DJ43-F1
#
_entry.id   AF-A0A2N3DJ43-F1
#
_cell.length_a   1.000
_cell.length_b   1.000
_cell.length_c   1.000
_cell.angle_alpha   90.00
_cell.angle_beta   90.00
_cell.angle_gamma   90.00
#
_symmetry.space_group_name_H-M   'P 1'
#
loop_
_entity.id
_entity.type
_entity.pdbx_description
1 polymer ?
#
loop_
_entity_poly.entity_id
_entity_poly.type
_entity_poly.pdbx_seq_one_letter_code
_entity_poly.pdbx_strand_id
1 'polypeptide(L)'
;DLERRQLLAQTRGNLPAPLVLLFSMAESSVKVLEAPRDLGWYVVSLDAISTDPVESEPGLVGQTRQQLAPALVDEYRRQATAAMRAELGVTRNDPAIEALRKQLSGEQ
;
A
#
# COMPACT_ATOMS: atom_id res chain seq x y z
N ASP A 1 15.20 15.48 -13.97
CA ASP A 1 15.03 14.46 -12.92
C ASP A 1 13.59 14.03 -12.79
N LEU A 2 13.37 12.75 -12.52
CA LEU A 2 12.04 12.11 -12.46
C LEU A 2 11.75 11.66 -11.02
N GLU A 3 10.84 12.35 -10.34
CA GLU A 3 10.49 11.99 -8.96
C GLU A 3 9.30 11.02 -8.88
N ARG A 4 9.46 9.95 -8.09
CA ARG A 4 8.42 8.95 -7.84
C ARG A 4 7.12 9.59 -7.33
N ARG A 5 7.22 10.53 -6.39
CA ARG A 5 6.04 11.18 -5.78
C ARG A 5 5.27 12.02 -6.79
N GLN A 6 5.97 12.79 -7.61
CA GLN A 6 5.35 13.63 -8.64
C GLN A 6 4.60 12.77 -9.66
N LEU A 7 5.18 11.63 -10.07
CA LEU A 7 4.50 10.67 -10.95
C LEU A 7 3.21 10.10 -10.33
N LEU A 8 3.27 9.68 -9.07
CA LEU A 8 2.10 9.14 -8.36
C LEU A 8 1.02 10.22 -8.12
N ALA A 9 1.42 11.48 -7.92
CA ALA A 9 0.49 12.59 -7.72
C ALA A 9 -0.18 13.05 -9.02
N GLN A 10 0.55 13.04 -10.14
CA GLN A 10 0.07 13.54 -11.43
C GLN A 10 -0.89 12.57 -12.12
N THR A 11 -0.77 11.27 -11.88
CA THR A 11 -1.49 10.26 -12.67
C THR A 11 -2.44 9.44 -11.80
N ARG A 12 -3.75 9.66 -11.96
CA ARG A 12 -4.82 8.83 -11.35
C ARG A 12 -4.90 7.45 -12.01
N GLY A 13 -3.82 6.66 -11.94
CA GLY A 13 -3.85 5.22 -12.20
C GLY A 13 -3.35 4.70 -13.54
N ASN A 14 -2.75 5.51 -14.42
CA ASN A 14 -2.19 5.00 -15.68
C ASN A 14 -0.75 5.47 -15.94
N LEU A 15 0.18 5.01 -15.11
CA LEU A 15 1.62 5.23 -15.34
C LEU A 15 2.12 4.27 -16.43
N PRO A 16 2.80 4.77 -17.47
CA PRO A 16 3.46 3.91 -18.45
C PRO A 16 4.39 2.89 -17.77
N ALA A 17 4.24 1.61 -18.13
CA ALA A 17 5.02 0.52 -17.53
C ALA A 17 6.54 0.72 -17.58
N PRO A 18 7.15 1.27 -18.66
CA PRO A 18 8.57 1.60 -18.67
C PRO A 18 8.99 2.57 -17.57
N LEU A 19 8.14 3.55 -17.21
CA LEU A 19 8.44 4.51 -16.13
C LEU A 19 8.37 3.86 -14.75
N VAL A 20 7.43 2.94 -14.55
CA VAL A 20 7.35 2.16 -13.31
C VAL A 20 8.59 1.26 -13.16
N LEU A 21 9.06 0.67 -14.26
CA LEU A 21 10.23 -0.21 -14.27
C LEU A 21 11.49 0.48 -13.74
N LEU A 22 11.71 1.77 -14.08
CA LEU A 22 12.86 2.56 -13.59
C LEU A 22 13.01 2.49 -12.06
N PHE A 23 11.89 2.47 -11.32
CA PHE A 23 11.89 2.43 -9.85
C PHE A 23 12.18 1.05 -9.23
N SER A 24 12.38 0.04 -10.06
CA SER A 24 12.71 -1.35 -9.70
C SER A 24 14.03 -1.82 -10.35
N MET A 25 14.76 -0.90 -10.96
CA MET A 25 16.04 -1.14 -11.62
C MET A 25 17.18 -0.75 -10.68
N ALA A 26 18.34 -1.38 -10.89
CA ALA A 26 19.59 -0.92 -10.31
C ALA A 26 20.17 0.21 -11.17
N GLU A 27 20.96 1.09 -10.56
CA GLU A 27 21.69 2.14 -11.28
C GLU A 27 22.58 1.55 -12.39
N SER A 28 22.73 2.26 -13.51
CA SER A 28 23.47 1.81 -14.70
C SER A 28 23.00 0.49 -15.32
N SER A 29 21.79 0.01 -14.99
CA SER A 29 21.24 -1.22 -15.56
C SER A 29 20.34 -0.96 -16.77
N VAL A 30 20.25 -1.97 -17.65
CA VAL A 30 19.37 -1.97 -18.81
C VAL A 30 18.37 -3.12 -18.68
N LYS A 31 17.09 -2.85 -18.93
CA LYS A 31 16.03 -3.86 -18.98
C LYS A 31 15.19 -3.70 -20.22
N VAL A 32 14.73 -4.82 -20.76
CA VAL A 32 13.84 -4.87 -21.91
C VAL A 32 12.44 -5.19 -21.42
N LEU A 33 11.43 -4.49 -21.96
CA LEU A 33 10.03 -4.67 -21.60
C LEU A 33 9.18 -4.76 -22.86
N GLU A 34 8.30 -5.75 -22.93
CA GLU A 34 7.37 -5.89 -24.05
C GLU A 34 6.30 -4.79 -24.02
N ALA A 35 6.02 -4.18 -25.18
CA ALA A 35 4.98 -3.17 -25.31
C ALA A 35 3.59 -3.83 -25.40
N PRO A 36 2.55 -3.21 -24.81
CA PRO A 36 1.18 -3.74 -24.93
C PRO A 36 0.75 -3.84 -26.40
N ARG A 37 -0.13 -4.82 -26.70
CA ARG A 37 -0.78 -4.99 -28.02
C ARG A 37 0.21 -5.23 -29.17
N ASP A 38 1.27 -5.99 -28.90
CA ASP A 38 2.29 -6.38 -29.89
C ASP A 38 2.97 -5.18 -30.58
N LEU A 39 3.00 -4.02 -29.91
CA LEU A 39 3.55 -2.78 -30.47
C LEU A 39 5.09 -2.75 -30.49
N GLY A 40 5.75 -3.80 -29.99
CA GLY A 40 7.21 -3.94 -30.00
C GLY A 40 7.80 -4.04 -28.59
N TRP A 41 9.02 -3.54 -28.43
CA TRP A 41 9.80 -3.65 -27.20
C TRP A 41 10.37 -2.30 -26.77
N TYR A 42 10.34 -2.03 -25.47
CA TYR A 42 11.06 -0.94 -24.84
C TYR A 42 12.42 -1.42 -24.36
N VAL A 43 13.46 -0.63 -24.62
CA VAL A 43 14.76 -0.77 -23.98
C VAL A 43 14.90 0.38 -22.99
N VAL A 44 14.91 0.05 -21.71
CA VAL A 44 14.97 1.01 -20.61
C VAL A 44 16.36 0.96 -20.01
N SER A 45 17.08 2.08 -20.08
CA SER A 45 18.39 2.25 -19.45
C SER A 45 18.25 3.21 -18.27
N LEU A 46 18.66 2.78 -17.08
CA LEU A 46 18.69 3.64 -15.91
C LEU A 46 20.11 4.17 -15.72
N ASP A 47 20.27 5.49 -15.78
CA ASP A 47 21.58 6.14 -15.67
C ASP A 47 22.01 6.27 -14.20
N ALA A 48 21.26 7.07 -13.42
CA ALA A 48 21.55 7.40 -12.03
C ALA A 48 20.31 7.22 -11.13
N ILE A 49 20.53 6.93 -9.84
CA ILE A 49 19.50 6.97 -8.79
C ILE A 49 19.89 8.03 -7.77
N SER A 50 19.03 9.02 -7.56
CA SER A 50 19.19 10.03 -6.51
C SER A 50 18.16 9.86 -5.39
N THR A 51 18.59 10.10 -4.16
CA THR A 51 17.71 10.22 -3.00
C THR A 51 18.05 11.51 -2.27
N ASP A 52 17.12 12.44 -2.25
CA ASP A 52 17.30 13.67 -1.47
C ASP A 52 17.16 13.36 0.02
N PRO A 53 17.98 13.98 0.89
CA PRO A 53 17.84 13.88 2.33
C PRO A 53 16.41 14.22 2.79
N VAL A 54 15.93 13.61 3.87
CA VAL A 54 14.60 13.91 4.40
C VAL A 54 14.55 15.35 4.93
N GLU A 55 15.68 15.85 5.42
CA GLU A 55 15.85 17.20 5.95
C GLU A 55 15.67 18.29 4.88
N SER A 56 15.94 17.98 3.61
CA SER A 56 15.73 18.90 2.49
C SER A 56 14.28 18.99 2.03
N GLU A 57 13.39 18.15 2.59
CA GLU A 57 11.98 18.07 2.22
C GLU A 57 11.05 18.45 3.40
N PRO A 58 11.03 19.74 3.81
CA PRO A 58 10.23 20.19 4.95
C PRO A 58 8.74 19.91 4.69
N GLY A 59 8.17 19.02 5.50
CA GLY A 59 6.77 18.60 5.41
C GLY A 59 6.55 17.14 5.00
N LEU A 60 7.57 16.46 4.44
CA LEU A 60 7.45 15.05 4.03
C LEU A 60 7.10 14.13 5.20
N VAL A 61 7.74 14.34 6.36
CA VAL A 61 7.45 13.59 7.59
C VAL A 61 6.00 13.84 8.05
N GLY A 62 5.54 15.10 7.98
CA GLY A 62 4.17 15.47 8.36
C GLY A 62 3.13 14.83 7.44
N GLN A 63 3.35 14.89 6.13
CA GLN A 63 2.49 14.26 5.13
C GLN A 63 2.44 12.75 5.30
N THR A 64 3.59 12.11 5.51
CA THR A 64 3.66 10.65 5.75
C THR A 64 2.88 10.27 7.01
N ARG A 65 3.00 11.05 8.10
CA ARG A 65 2.19 10.86 9.31
C ARG A 65 0.69 10.98 9.04
N GLN A 66 0.26 11.97 8.26
CA GLN A 66 -1.14 12.14 7.89
C GLN A 66 -1.66 10.97 7.05
N GLN A 67 -0.86 10.46 6.11
CA GLN A 67 -1.21 9.31 5.28
C GLN A 67 -1.37 8.03 6.11
N LEU A 68 -0.53 7.83 7.13
CA LEU A 68 -0.59 6.65 8.02
C LEU A 68 -1.64 6.77 9.14
N ALA A 69 -2.10 7.98 9.44
CA ALA A 69 -3.00 8.24 10.57
C ALA A 69 -4.29 7.40 10.56
N PRO A 70 -5.02 7.21 9.45
CA PRO A 70 -6.26 6.42 9.45
C PRO A 70 -6.04 4.96 9.89
N ALA A 71 -4.99 4.32 9.37
CA ALA A 71 -4.67 2.93 9.71
C ALA A 71 -4.30 2.78 11.20
N LEU A 72 -3.55 3.74 11.74
CA LEU A 72 -3.21 3.77 13.15
C LEU A 72 -4.43 3.97 14.04
N VAL A 73 -5.34 4.87 13.66
CA VAL A 73 -6.58 5.12 14.43
C VAL A 73 -7.46 3.87 14.46
N ASP A 74 -7.61 3.17 13.34
CA ASP A 74 -8.41 1.94 13.30
C ASP A 74 -7.79 0.83 14.16
N GLU A 75 -6.46 0.73 14.22
CA GLU A 75 -5.79 -0.20 15.12
C GLU A 75 -6.00 0.17 16.59
N TYR A 76 -5.85 1.45 16.95
CA TYR A 76 -6.13 1.90 18.31
C TYR A 76 -7.58 1.65 18.72
N ARG A 77 -8.55 1.81 17.81
CA ARG A 77 -9.97 1.47 18.08
C ARG A 77 -10.17 -0.02 18.35
N ARG A 78 -9.54 -0.89 17.56
CA ARG A 78 -9.60 -2.34 17.77
C ARG A 78 -9.01 -2.72 19.12
N GLN A 79 -7.85 -2.17 19.46
CA GLN A 79 -7.17 -2.42 20.73
C GLN A 79 -8.00 -1.90 21.91
N ALA A 80 -8.53 -0.68 21.83
CA ALA A 80 -9.40 -0.12 22.87
C ALA A 80 -10.66 -0.98 23.10
N THR A 81 -11.32 -1.41 22.02
CA THR A 81 -12.49 -2.28 22.11
C THR A 81 -12.15 -3.65 22.72
N ALA A 82 -11.00 -4.22 22.35
CA ALA A 82 -10.52 -5.48 22.92
C ALA A 82 -10.21 -5.34 24.41
N ALA A 83 -9.53 -4.27 24.82
CA ALA A 83 -9.22 -3.97 26.21
C ALA A 83 -10.49 -3.76 27.05
N MET A 84 -11.48 -3.00 26.54
CA MET A 84 -12.77 -2.83 27.22
C MET A 84 -13.50 -4.16 27.44
N ARG A 85 -13.51 -5.05 26.43
CA ARG A 85 -14.12 -6.38 26.58
C ARG A 85 -13.42 -7.23 27.63
N ALA A 86 -12.09 -7.16 27.69
CA ALA A 86 -11.30 -7.87 28.69
C ALA A 86 -11.58 -7.34 30.10
N GLU A 87 -11.60 -6.02 30.27
CA GLU A 87 -11.89 -5.36 31.56
C GLU A 87 -13.30 -5.66 32.06
N LEU A 88 -14.29 -5.64 31.17
CA LEU A 88 -15.68 -5.94 31.52
C LEU A 88 -15.97 -7.44 31.63
N GLY A 89 -15.00 -8.31 31.31
CA GLY A 89 -15.16 -9.78 31.38
C GLY A 89 -16.20 -10.33 30.41
N VAL A 90 -16.41 -9.70 29.24
CA VAL A 90 -17.45 -10.12 28.29
C VAL A 90 -17.05 -11.42 27.60
N THR A 91 -17.93 -12.42 27.64
CA THR A 91 -17.74 -13.73 26.99
C THR A 91 -18.58 -13.85 25.72
N ARG A 92 -18.13 -14.66 24.75
CA ARG A 92 -18.92 -15.05 23.58
C ARG A 92 -19.63 -16.38 23.85
N ASN A 93 -20.84 -16.53 23.31
CA ASN A 93 -21.56 -17.79 23.32
C ASN A 93 -21.24 -18.56 22.04
N ASP A 94 -20.18 -19.36 22.07
CA ASP A 94 -19.70 -20.11 20.91
C ASP A 94 -20.76 -21.08 20.33
N PRO A 95 -21.55 -21.82 21.15
CA PRO A 95 -22.65 -22.63 20.64
C PRO A 95 -23.68 -21.85 19.82
N ALA A 96 -24.11 -20.68 20.31
CA ALA A 96 -25.07 -19.84 19.59
C ALA A 96 -24.49 -19.26 18.30
N ILE A 97 -23.20 -18.90 18.30
CA ILE A 97 -22.49 -18.43 17.11
C ILE A 97 -22.37 -19.54 16.07
N GLU A 98 -22.10 -20.78 16.49
CA GLU A 98 -22.04 -21.93 15.60
C GLU A 98 -23.40 -22.25 14.99
N ALA A 99 -24.46 -22.25 15.80
CA ALA A 99 -25.83 -22.43 15.32
C ALA A 99 -26.22 -21.37 14.27
N LEU A 100 -25.83 -20.10 14.50
CA LEU A 100 -26.04 -19.03 13.54
C LEU A 100 -25.26 -19.25 12.23
N ARG A 101 -24.00 -19.72 12.31
CA ARG A 101 -23.22 -20.04 11.09
C ARG A 101 -23.88 -21.12 10.26
N LYS A 102 -24.32 -22.21 10.90
CA LYS A 102 -25.04 -23.34 10.27
C LYS A 102 -26.31 -22.87 9.55
N GLN A 103 -27.10 -22.04 10.22
CA GLN A 103 -28.32 -21.45 9.63
C GLN A 103 -28.00 -20.58 8.39
N LEU A 104 -26.91 -19.82 8.41
CA LEU A 104 -26.52 -18.96 7.28
C LEU A 104 -25.81 -19.73 6.15
N SER A 105 -25.12 -20.84 6.44
CA SER A 105 -24.51 -21.72 5.44
C SER A 105 -25.51 -22.71 4.82
N GLY A 106 -26.70 -22.86 5.41
CA GLY A 106 -27.71 -23.82 4.97
C GLY A 106 -27.44 -25.26 5.43
N GLU A 107 -26.45 -25.46 6.29
CA GLU A 107 -26.18 -26.72 6.96
C GLU A 107 -27.09 -26.76 8.20
N GLN A 108 -28.19 -27.52 8.16
CA GLN A 108 -29.04 -27.73 9.34
C GLN A 108 -28.49 -28.87 10.21
#